data_AF-A0A9P6FJR5-F1
#
_entry.id   AF-A0A9P6FJR5-F1
#
_cell.length_a   1.000
_cell.length_b   1.000
_cell.length_c   1.000
_cell.angle_alpha   90.00
_cell.angle_beta   90.00
_cell.angle_gamma   90.00
#
_symmetry.space_group_name_H-M   'P 1'
#
loop_
_entity.id
_entity.type
_entity.pdbx_description
1 polymer ?
#
loop_
_entity_poly.entity_id
_entity_poly.type
_entity_poly.pdbx_seq_one_letter_code
_entity_poly.pdbx_strand_id
1 'polypeptide(L)'
;MRHNPNAPRKVIAVDLDEVLARTSLAVADFHNDTYGTSLTMDDFISYDYTKIWGGTREESILKWRQFFDSPYFLKVEPVEGSLETLK
;
A
#
# COMPACT_ATOMS: atom_id res chain seq x y z
N MET A 1 -33.01 12.31 14.13
CA MET A 1 -31.85 12.61 15.01
C MET A 1 -31.57 14.10 14.94
N ARG A 2 -31.50 14.80 16.08
CA ARG A 2 -31.26 16.25 16.12
C ARG A 2 -29.75 16.53 16.16
N HIS A 3 -29.26 17.39 15.27
CA HIS A 3 -27.88 17.87 15.27
C HIS A 3 -27.64 18.74 16.52
N ASN A 4 -26.77 18.29 17.43
CA ASN A 4 -26.29 19.11 18.54
C ASN A 4 -25.02 19.86 18.11
N PRO A 5 -25.06 21.19 17.92
CA PRO A 5 -23.91 21.96 17.45
C PRO A 5 -22.75 22.02 18.44
N ASN A 6 -22.97 21.61 19.71
CA ASN A 6 -21.94 21.57 20.75
C ASN A 6 -21.35 20.16 20.95
N ALA A 7 -21.77 19.16 20.17
CA ALA A 7 -21.16 17.84 20.24
C ALA A 7 -19.74 17.87 19.65
N PRO A 8 -18.78 17.12 20.21
CA PRO A 8 -17.45 17.03 19.63
C PRO A 8 -17.52 16.45 18.21
N ARG A 9 -16.68 16.97 17.31
CA ARG A 9 -16.58 16.45 15.94
C ARG A 9 -16.17 14.97 15.99
N LYS A 10 -16.80 14.15 15.15
CA LYS A 10 -16.38 12.76 14.96
C LYS A 10 -15.00 12.76 14.32
N VAL A 11 -14.14 11.88 14.80
CA VAL A 11 -12.80 11.66 14.25
C VAL A 11 -12.78 10.26 13.65
N ILE A 12 -12.27 10.16 12.42
CA ILE A 12 -12.08 8.89 11.71
C ILE A 12 -10.59 8.79 11.40
N ALA A 13 -9.95 7.71 11.83
CA ALA A 13 -8.61 7.36 11.39
C ALA A 13 -8.72 6.65 10.04
N VAL A 14 -7.83 7.00 9.11
CA VAL A 14 -7.82 6.46 7.75
C VAL A 14 -6.42 5.90 7.50
N ASP A 15 -6.37 4.65 7.02
CA ASP A 15 -5.13 4.00 6.65
C ASP A 15 -4.62 4.53 5.29
N LEU A 16 -3.34 4.33 4.99
CA LEU A 16 -2.72 4.79 3.73
C LEU A 16 -2.60 3.65 2.73
N ASP A 17 -1.82 2.62 3.05
CA ASP A 17 -1.51 1.53 2.14
C ASP A 17 -2.77 0.70 1.82
N GLU A 18 -3.05 0.51 0.53
CA GLU A 18 -4.23 -0.15 -0.03
C GLU A 18 -5.59 0.51 0.29
N VAL A 19 -5.62 1.64 1.01
CA VAL A 19 -6.83 2.43 1.27
C VAL A 19 -6.82 3.75 0.51
N LEU A 20 -5.73 4.52 0.62
CA LEU A 20 -5.54 5.76 -0.13
C LEU A 20 -4.46 5.61 -1.20
N ALA A 21 -3.51 4.69 -1.03
CA ALA A 21 -2.35 4.49 -1.89
C ALA A 21 -2.34 3.06 -2.44
N ARG A 22 -2.09 2.90 -3.74
CA ARG A 22 -1.99 1.58 -4.42
C ARG A 22 -0.60 0.97 -4.25
N THR A 23 -0.15 0.84 -3.01
CA THR A 23 1.22 0.45 -2.65
C THR A 23 1.60 -0.92 -3.19
N SER A 24 0.74 -1.92 -3.08
CA SER A 24 0.98 -3.27 -3.59
C SER A 24 1.17 -3.31 -5.10
N LEU A 25 0.46 -2.46 -5.85
CA LEU A 25 0.67 -2.35 -7.31
C LEU A 25 2.07 -1.81 -7.62
N ALA A 26 2.48 -0.73 -6.96
CA ALA A 26 3.82 -0.16 -7.15
C ALA A 26 4.93 -1.12 -6.71
N VAL A 27 4.70 -1.91 -5.66
CA VAL A 27 5.60 -2.96 -5.19
C VAL A 27 5.70 -4.11 -6.20
N ALA A 28 4.60 -4.49 -6.84
CA ALA A 28 4.60 -5.49 -7.90
C ALA A 28 5.46 -5.03 -9.08
N ASP A 29 5.25 -3.81 -9.55
CA ASP A 29 6.03 -3.21 -10.64
C ASP A 29 7.53 -3.15 -10.28
N PHE A 30 7.86 -2.64 -9.09
CA PHE A 30 9.22 -2.63 -8.57
C PHE A 30 9.86 -4.02 -8.57
N HIS A 31 9.15 -5.02 -8.03
CA HIS A 31 9.69 -6.35 -7.87
C HIS A 31 9.85 -7.06 -9.22
N ASN A 32 8.90 -6.85 -10.14
CA ASN A 32 8.96 -7.37 -11.50
C ASN A 32 10.17 -6.81 -12.25
N ASP A 33 10.37 -5.50 -12.22
CA ASP A 33 11.47 -4.86 -12.93
C ASP A 33 12.84 -5.13 -12.28
N THR A 34 12.90 -5.27 -10.96
CA THR A 34 14.17 -5.46 -10.22
C THR A 34 14.63 -6.92 -10.19
N TYR A 35 13.70 -7.86 -10.07
CA TYR A 35 14.01 -9.28 -9.88
C TYR A 35 13.51 -10.19 -11.01
N GLY A 36 12.91 -9.63 -12.06
CA GLY A 36 12.43 -10.38 -13.22
C GLY A 36 11.22 -11.27 -12.93
N THR A 37 10.39 -10.88 -11.96
CA THR A 37 9.15 -11.60 -11.63
C THR A 37 7.97 -11.13 -12.49
N SER A 38 6.80 -11.76 -12.29
CA SER A 38 5.55 -11.42 -12.95
C SER A 38 4.39 -11.37 -11.95
N LEU A 39 4.59 -10.67 -10.83
CA LEU A 39 3.58 -10.45 -9.80
C LEU A 39 2.43 -9.60 -10.33
N THR A 40 1.24 -9.98 -9.91
CA THR A 40 -0.04 -9.31 -10.15
C THR A 40 -0.72 -9.05 -8.80
N MET A 41 -1.80 -8.27 -8.79
CA MET A 41 -2.54 -8.01 -7.54
C MET A 41 -3.11 -9.29 -6.92
N ASP A 42 -3.41 -10.31 -7.72
CA ASP A 42 -3.93 -11.60 -7.25
C ASP A 42 -2.89 -12.37 -6.41
N ASP A 43 -1.61 -12.03 -6.51
CA ASP A 43 -0.53 -12.66 -5.74
C ASP A 43 -0.41 -12.10 -4.30
N PHE A 44 -0.98 -10.92 -4.02
CA PHE A 44 -0.89 -10.25 -2.72
C PHE A 44 -1.93 -10.76 -1.72
N ILE A 45 -1.91 -12.07 -1.44
CA ILE A 45 -2.90 -12.75 -0.58
C ILE A 45 -2.56 -12.72 0.92
N SER A 46 -1.41 -12.14 1.31
CA SER A 46 -0.94 -12.12 2.69
C SER A 46 -0.04 -10.92 2.98
N TYR A 47 -0.11 -10.41 4.22
CA TYR A 47 0.88 -9.46 4.73
C TYR A 47 2.25 -10.10 5.04
N ASP A 48 2.34 -11.44 5.02
CA ASP A 48 3.60 -12.15 5.12
C ASP A 48 4.22 -12.30 3.72
N TYR A 49 5.12 -11.37 3.39
CA TYR A 49 5.76 -11.28 2.09
C TYR A 49 6.67 -12.47 1.75
N THR A 50 7.05 -13.29 2.72
CA THR A 50 7.75 -14.56 2.45
C THR A 50 6.86 -15.53 1.66
N LYS A 51 5.53 -15.38 1.74
CA LYS A 51 4.56 -16.19 0.97
C LYS A 51 4.36 -15.70 -0.46
N ILE A 52 4.75 -14.46 -0.75
CA ILE A 52 4.61 -13.84 -2.07
C ILE A 52 5.94 -13.93 -2.81
N TRP A 53 7.04 -13.55 -2.15
CA TRP A 53 8.37 -13.48 -2.74
C TRP A 53 9.23 -14.72 -2.51
N GLY A 54 8.80 -15.62 -1.61
CA GLY A 54 9.66 -16.66 -1.09
C GLY A 54 10.75 -16.11 -0.16
N GLY A 55 11.77 -16.93 0.11
CA GLY A 55 12.94 -16.53 0.87
C GLY A 55 12.68 -16.35 2.38
N THR A 56 13.50 -15.51 3.01
CA THR A 56 13.44 -15.24 4.45
C THR A 56 12.73 -13.92 4.76
N ARG A 57 12.39 -13.74 6.04
CA ARG A 57 11.83 -12.48 6.54
C ARG A 57 12.82 -11.33 6.36
N GLU A 58 14.09 -11.58 6.59
CA GLU A 58 15.18 -10.60 6.46
C GLU A 58 15.33 -10.13 5.01
N GLU A 59 15.25 -11.07 4.05
CA GLU A 59 15.23 -10.73 2.62
C GLU A 59 14.01 -9.89 2.26
N SER A 60 12.84 -10.23 2.79
CA SER A 60 11.61 -9.44 2.58
C SER A 60 11.76 -8.01 3.13
N ILE A 61 12.35 -7.85 4.33
CA ILE A 61 12.64 -6.54 4.91
C ILE A 61 13.61 -5.74 4.03
N LEU A 62 14.65 -6.38 3.50
CA LEU A 62 15.61 -5.73 2.63
C LEU A 62 14.96 -5.25 1.32
N LYS A 63 14.12 -6.08 0.69
CA LYS A 63 13.36 -5.72 -0.51
C LYS A 63 12.45 -4.53 -0.27
N TRP A 64 11.77 -4.48 0.87
CA TRP A 64 10.96 -3.33 1.27
C TRP A 64 11.77 -2.04 1.40
N ARG A 65 12.96 -2.10 2.03
CA ARG A 65 13.86 -0.93 2.11
C ARG A 65 14.28 -0.45 0.73
N GLN A 66 14.64 -1.38 -0.15
CA GLN A 66 14.98 -1.06 -1.54
C GLN A 66 13.81 -0.42 -2.28
N PHE A 67 12.57 -0.90 -2.06
CA PHE A 67 11.37 -0.27 -2.60
C PHE A 67 11.21 1.17 -2.10
N PHE A 68 11.32 1.41 -0.79
CA PHE A 68 11.20 2.75 -0.22
C PHE A 68 12.25 3.74 -0.74
N ASP A 69 13.46 3.27 -1.02
CA ASP A 69 14.54 4.07 -1.60
C ASP A 69 14.43 4.23 -3.13
N SER A 70 13.48 3.53 -3.77
CA SER A 70 13.33 3.52 -5.22
C SER A 70 12.38 4.61 -5.74
N PRO A 71 12.47 4.98 -7.03
CA PRO A 71 11.48 5.84 -7.66
C PRO A 71 10.05 5.29 -7.68
N TYR A 72 9.84 3.99 -7.47
CA TYR A 72 8.51 3.38 -7.45
C TYR A 72 7.70 3.86 -6.24
N PHE A 73 8.35 4.04 -5.08
CA PHE A 73 7.68 4.54 -3.88
C PHE A 73 7.14 5.96 -4.06
N LEU A 74 7.86 6.81 -4.81
CA LEU A 74 7.42 8.18 -5.11
C LEU A 74 6.31 8.25 -6.17
N LYS A 75 6.03 7.15 -6.86
CA LYS A 75 5.04 7.04 -7.94
C LYS A 75 3.83 6.22 -7.53
N VAL A 76 3.64 5.96 -6.24
CA VAL A 76 2.44 5.27 -5.75
C VAL A 76 1.22 6.14 -6.05
N GLU A 77 0.36 5.62 -6.92
CA GLU A 77 -0.87 6.30 -7.33
C GLU A 77 -1.97 6.12 -6.28
N PRO A 78 -2.92 7.08 -6.16
CA PRO A 78 -4.01 6.96 -5.23
C PRO A 78 -4.97 5.82 -5.60
N VAL A 79 -5.64 5.26 -4.60
CA VAL A 79 -6.79 4.38 -4.81
C VAL A 79 -7.90 5.21 -5.46
N GLU A 80 -8.58 4.64 -6.46
CA GLU A 80 -9.62 5.34 -7.21
C GLU A 80 -10.74 5.86 -6.28
N GLY A 81 -11.09 7.13 -6.42
CA GLY A 81 -12.12 7.79 -5.60
C GLY A 81 -11.69 8.15 -4.16
N SER A 82 -10.49 7.76 -3.73
CA SER A 82 -10.05 7.95 -2.35
C SER A 82 -9.80 9.42 -2.01
N LEU A 83 -9.24 10.20 -2.95
CA LEU A 83 -8.99 11.63 -2.78
C LEU A 83 -10.29 12.43 -2.71
N GLU A 84 -11.29 12.07 -3.51
CA GLU A 84 -12.61 12.71 -3.50
C GLU A 84 -13.35 12.44 -2.19
N THR A 85 -13.19 11.23 -1.64
CA THR A 85 -13.85 10.79 -0.41
C THR A 85 -13.40 11.55 0.84
N LEU A 86 -12.15 12.03 0.86
CA LEU A 86 -11.59 12.74 2.01
C LEU A 86 -11.67 14.28 1.94
N LYS A 87 -12.20 14.84 0.85
CA LYS A 87 -12.43 16.29 0.69
C LYS A 87 -13.71 16.73 1.40
#